data_AF-A0A1E3Y4A7-F1
#
_entry.id   AF-A0A1E3Y4A7-F1
#
_cell.length_a   1.000
_cell.length_b   1.000
_cell.length_c   1.000
_cell.angle_alpha   90.00
_cell.angle_beta   90.00
_cell.angle_gamma   90.00
#
_symmetry.space_group_name_H-M   'P 1'
#
loop_
_entity.id
_entity.type
_entity.pdbx_description
1 polymer ?
#
loop_
_entity_poly.entity_id
_entity_poly.type
_entity_poly.pdbx_seq_one_letter_code
_entity_poly.pdbx_strand_id
1 'polypeptide(L)'
;MRRFTVKRSGDADAVGLQTEESLLSIVDPRERIRIAFEELCAIETKADIEVAKARGVAFSHAGFRERVRVGTTTLHITNKDLFDKVKLRLNELERIAGRPLRGQAAKGSGAQKQKRDAAGGTARHSATTAEVKKLEDEIRRLKELLTKSQQDILDLTKRLSAALQFSSRQ
;
A
#
# COMPACT_ATOMS: atom_id res chain seq x y z
N MET A 1 13.40 -41.73 8.41
CA MET A 1 13.03 -40.33 8.10
C MET A 1 11.50 -40.23 8.08
N ARG A 2 10.89 -39.55 9.06
CA ARG A 2 9.42 -39.46 9.19
C ARG A 2 8.91 -38.25 8.39
N ARG A 3 8.04 -38.48 7.42
CA ARG A 3 7.34 -37.44 6.65
C ARG A 3 6.15 -36.93 7.48
N PHE A 4 6.15 -35.65 7.83
CA PHE A 4 5.00 -35.00 8.44
C PHE A 4 3.96 -34.72 7.35
N THR A 5 2.80 -35.35 7.46
CA THR A 5 1.61 -35.04 6.67
C THR A 5 0.65 -34.25 7.57
N VAL A 6 0.44 -32.97 7.24
CA VAL A 6 -0.54 -32.13 7.93
C VAL A 6 -1.91 -32.36 7.29
N LYS A 7 -2.87 -32.83 8.10
CA LYS A 7 -4.28 -33.01 7.71
C LYS A 7 -4.93 -31.64 7.49
N ARG A 8 -5.60 -31.44 6.34
CA ARG A 8 -6.55 -30.34 6.13
C ARG A 8 -7.94 -30.81 6.59
N SER A 9 -8.52 -30.14 7.58
CA SER A 9 -9.96 -30.20 7.85
C SER A 9 -10.66 -29.13 7.02
N GLY A 10 -11.75 -29.53 6.37
CA GLY A 10 -12.44 -28.77 5.33
C GLY A 10 -13.44 -27.73 5.81
N ASP A 11 -14.13 -27.22 4.79
CA ASP A 11 -15.30 -26.34 4.75
C ASP A 11 -15.14 -24.89 5.22
N ALA A 12 -15.00 -24.01 4.23
CA ALA A 12 -15.76 -22.76 4.16
C ALA A 12 -15.60 -22.14 2.76
N ASP A 13 -16.74 -21.80 2.17
CA ASP A 13 -16.94 -21.03 0.94
C ASP A 13 -15.81 -20.03 0.66
N ALA A 14 -15.10 -20.25 -0.44
CA ALA A 14 -14.07 -19.33 -0.89
C ALA A 14 -14.24 -19.11 -2.39
N VAL A 15 -14.70 -17.90 -2.73
CA VAL A 15 -14.39 -17.25 -4.00
C VAL A 15 -12.91 -17.53 -4.29
N GLY A 16 -12.65 -18.22 -5.40
CA GLY A 16 -11.47 -19.02 -5.64
C GLY A 16 -10.14 -18.32 -5.37
N LEU A 17 -9.59 -18.54 -4.18
CA LEU A 17 -8.19 -18.28 -3.86
C LEU A 17 -7.40 -19.51 -4.30
N GLN A 18 -6.61 -19.36 -5.35
CA GLN A 18 -5.79 -20.46 -5.84
C GLN A 18 -4.71 -20.76 -4.80
N THR A 19 -4.66 -22.00 -4.31
CA THR A 19 -3.60 -22.47 -3.41
C THR A 19 -2.23 -22.25 -4.03
N GLU A 20 -1.18 -22.06 -3.23
CA GLU A 20 0.18 -21.81 -3.73
C GLU A 20 0.64 -22.83 -4.79
N GLU A 21 0.21 -24.09 -4.66
CA GLU A 21 0.45 -25.16 -5.64
C GLU A 21 -0.14 -24.85 -7.04
N SER A 22 -1.25 -24.13 -7.12
CA SER A 22 -1.92 -23.71 -8.36
C SER A 22 -1.22 -22.53 -9.04
N LEU A 23 -0.56 -21.66 -8.29
CA LEU A 23 0.28 -20.61 -8.90
C LEU A 23 1.52 -21.20 -9.55
N LEU A 24 2.05 -22.31 -9.02
CA LEU A 24 3.28 -22.93 -9.51
C LEU A 24 3.11 -23.77 -10.78
N SER A 25 1.88 -24.13 -11.14
CA SER A 25 1.59 -24.82 -12.40
C SER A 25 1.66 -23.88 -13.61
N ILE A 26 1.62 -22.56 -13.38
CA ILE A 26 1.67 -21.55 -14.44
C ILE A 26 3.14 -21.27 -14.79
N VAL A 27 3.49 -21.53 -16.05
CA VAL A 27 4.86 -21.39 -16.54
C VAL A 27 5.28 -19.92 -16.62
N ASP A 28 4.38 -19.03 -17.07
CA ASP A 28 4.67 -17.61 -17.23
C ASP A 28 4.75 -16.86 -15.87
N PRO A 29 5.92 -16.27 -15.52
CA PRO A 29 6.05 -15.44 -14.34
C PRO A 29 5.09 -14.24 -14.29
N ARG A 30 4.79 -13.62 -15.44
CA ARG A 30 3.95 -12.41 -15.47
C ARG A 30 2.51 -12.73 -15.13
N GLU A 31 1.98 -13.83 -15.67
CA GLU A 31 0.64 -14.32 -15.34
C GLU A 31 0.52 -14.75 -13.87
N ARG A 32 1.53 -15.44 -13.32
CA ARG A 32 1.58 -15.75 -11.88
C ARG A 32 1.51 -14.49 -10.99
N ILE A 33 2.26 -13.45 -11.37
CA ILE A 33 2.23 -12.16 -10.66
C ILE A 33 0.84 -11.53 -10.77
N ARG A 34 0.20 -11.59 -11.94
CA ARG A 34 -1.13 -11.01 -12.15
C ARG A 34 -2.18 -11.66 -11.28
N ILE A 35 -2.26 -12.99 -11.24
CA ILE A 35 -3.23 -13.72 -10.43
C ILE A 35 -3.01 -13.45 -8.95
N ALA A 36 -1.76 -13.54 -8.48
CA ALA A 36 -1.44 -13.23 -7.08
C ALA A 36 -1.76 -11.76 -6.72
N PHE A 37 -1.65 -10.84 -7.67
CA PHE A 37 -2.05 -9.44 -7.48
C PHE A 37 -3.57 -9.28 -7.42
N GLU A 38 -4.33 -9.96 -8.28
CA GLU A 38 -5.80 -9.95 -8.26
C GLU A 38 -6.32 -10.48 -6.91
N GLU A 39 -5.72 -11.53 -6.36
CA GLU A 39 -6.03 -12.02 -5.01
C GLU A 39 -5.73 -10.99 -3.92
N LEU A 40 -4.63 -10.24 -4.06
CA LEU A 40 -4.29 -9.15 -3.13
C LEU A 40 -5.29 -7.98 -3.24
N CYS A 41 -5.85 -7.76 -4.42
CA CYS A 41 -6.92 -6.78 -4.65
C CYS A 41 -8.25 -7.22 -4.05
N ALA A 42 -8.54 -8.52 -3.98
CA ALA A 42 -9.76 -9.04 -3.36
C ALA A 42 -9.86 -8.77 -1.84
N ILE A 43 -8.74 -8.44 -1.19
CA ILE A 43 -8.71 -8.08 0.24
C ILE A 43 -9.10 -6.62 0.39
N GLU A 44 -10.32 -6.30 0.79
CA GLU A 44 -10.81 -4.91 0.87
C GLU A 44 -11.00 -4.42 2.31
N THR A 45 -11.28 -5.32 3.24
CA THR A 45 -11.63 -4.94 4.61
C THR A 45 -10.58 -5.34 5.64
N LYS A 46 -10.66 -4.74 6.84
CA LYS A 46 -9.84 -5.15 7.99
C LYS A 46 -10.05 -6.62 8.37
N ALA A 47 -11.27 -7.13 8.24
CA ALA A 47 -11.57 -8.52 8.54
C ALA A 47 -10.86 -9.45 7.55
N ASP A 48 -10.88 -9.12 6.26
CA ASP A 48 -10.20 -9.90 5.21
C ASP A 48 -8.69 -9.93 5.44
N ILE A 49 -8.11 -8.82 5.90
CA ILE A 49 -6.69 -8.75 6.25
C ILE A 49 -6.35 -9.72 7.38
N GLU A 50 -7.16 -9.78 8.45
CA GLU A 50 -6.92 -10.70 9.56
C GLU A 50 -7.11 -12.17 9.14
N VAL A 51 -8.10 -12.46 8.31
CA VAL A 51 -8.31 -13.80 7.73
C VAL A 51 -7.12 -14.21 6.86
N ALA A 52 -6.65 -13.32 5.99
CA ALA A 52 -5.50 -13.57 5.13
C ALA A 52 -4.20 -13.74 5.94
N LYS A 53 -4.00 -12.97 7.02
CA LYS A 53 -2.89 -13.19 7.96
C LYS A 53 -2.96 -14.54 8.65
N ALA A 54 -4.15 -14.95 9.13
CA ALA A 54 -4.35 -16.25 9.77
C ALA A 54 -4.04 -17.41 8.81
N ARG A 55 -4.26 -17.20 7.51
CA ARG A 55 -3.89 -18.13 6.42
C ARG A 55 -2.41 -18.09 6.03
N GLY A 56 -1.60 -17.25 6.66
CA GLY A 56 -0.16 -17.15 6.41
C GLY A 56 0.24 -16.21 5.27
N VAL A 57 -0.67 -15.36 4.77
CA VAL A 57 -0.33 -14.40 3.71
C VAL A 57 0.60 -13.31 4.24
N ALA A 58 1.78 -13.21 3.65
CA ALA A 58 2.77 -12.19 4.00
C ALA A 58 2.54 -10.90 3.19
N PHE A 59 2.10 -9.84 3.86
CA PHE A 59 1.88 -8.50 3.30
C PHE A 59 3.19 -7.71 3.13
N SER A 60 4.13 -8.29 2.37
CA SER A 60 5.42 -7.65 2.06
C SER A 60 5.86 -8.00 0.64
N HIS A 61 6.73 -7.19 0.05
CA HIS A 61 7.31 -7.49 -1.27
C HIS A 61 8.07 -8.82 -1.29
N ALA A 62 8.81 -9.10 -0.22
CA ALA A 62 9.57 -10.34 -0.09
C ALA A 62 8.63 -11.55 -0.01
N GLY A 63 7.58 -11.45 0.81
CA GLY A 63 6.56 -12.49 0.95
C GLY A 63 5.76 -12.70 -0.34
N PHE A 64 5.39 -11.63 -1.03
CA PHE A 64 4.72 -11.71 -2.33
C PHE A 64 5.63 -12.39 -3.37
N ARG A 65 6.90 -12.00 -3.44
CA ARG A 65 7.90 -12.62 -4.32
C ARG A 65 8.07 -14.11 -4.04
N GLU A 66 8.15 -14.48 -2.76
CA GLU A 66 8.31 -15.87 -2.32
C GLU A 66 7.08 -16.72 -2.68
N ARG A 67 5.88 -16.19 -2.44
CA ARG A 67 4.60 -16.82 -2.80
C ARG A 67 4.50 -17.11 -4.30
N VAL A 68 4.91 -16.17 -5.14
CA VAL A 68 4.85 -16.29 -6.60
C VAL A 68 6.05 -17.05 -7.17
N ARG A 69 7.10 -17.30 -6.36
CA ARG A 69 8.39 -17.91 -6.75
C ARG A 69 9.00 -17.26 -8.00
N VAL A 70 9.19 -15.96 -7.94
CA VAL A 70 9.86 -15.18 -8.98
C VAL A 70 11.14 -14.54 -8.44
N GLY A 71 12.16 -14.43 -9.29
CA GLY A 71 13.39 -13.73 -8.92
C GLY A 71 13.15 -12.23 -8.71
N THR A 72 13.99 -11.58 -7.89
CA THR A 72 13.92 -10.13 -7.65
C THR A 72 13.98 -9.33 -8.94
N THR A 73 14.87 -9.73 -9.87
CA THR A 73 15.04 -9.09 -11.17
C THR A 73 13.79 -9.21 -12.03
N THR A 74 13.19 -10.39 -12.09
CA THR A 74 11.96 -10.65 -12.86
C THR A 74 10.77 -9.86 -12.34
N LEU A 75 10.70 -9.66 -11.01
CA LEU A 75 9.64 -8.88 -10.40
C LEU A 75 9.87 -7.36 -10.57
N HIS A 76 11.05 -6.85 -10.19
CA HIS A 76 11.30 -5.41 -10.12
C HIS A 76 11.66 -4.77 -11.47
N ILE A 77 12.29 -5.52 -12.38
CA ILE A 77 12.81 -4.98 -13.63
C ILE A 77 11.93 -5.42 -14.80
N THR A 78 11.72 -6.73 -14.97
CA THR A 78 10.98 -7.27 -16.12
C THR A 78 9.47 -6.99 -16.04
N ASN A 79 8.89 -6.99 -14.84
CA ASN A 79 7.46 -6.73 -14.61
C ASN A 79 7.23 -5.53 -13.69
N LYS A 80 8.01 -4.46 -13.94
CA LYS A 80 7.99 -3.23 -13.12
C LYS A 80 6.59 -2.65 -12.97
N ASP A 81 5.80 -2.67 -14.03
CA ASP A 81 4.41 -2.19 -14.05
C ASP A 81 3.52 -2.90 -13.03
N LEU A 82 3.61 -4.23 -12.96
CA LEU A 82 2.88 -5.04 -11.98
C LEU A 82 3.45 -4.86 -10.58
N PHE A 83 4.78 -4.75 -10.45
CA PHE A 83 5.42 -4.52 -9.16
C PHE A 83 5.00 -3.18 -8.52
N ASP A 84 4.93 -2.11 -9.31
CA ASP A 84 4.48 -0.80 -8.83
C ASP A 84 3.01 -0.86 -8.37
N LYS A 85 2.15 -1.62 -9.07
CA LYS A 85 0.77 -1.87 -8.64
C LYS A 85 0.69 -2.67 -7.34
N VAL A 86 1.46 -3.75 -7.21
CA VAL A 86 1.56 -4.54 -5.97
C VAL A 86 2.02 -3.65 -4.81
N LYS A 87 3.00 -2.78 -5.04
CA LYS A 87 3.48 -1.82 -4.04
C LYS A 87 2.40 -0.86 -3.56
N LEU A 88 1.66 -0.28 -4.49
CA LEU A 88 0.55 0.62 -4.17
C LEU A 88 -0.51 -0.11 -3.36
N ARG A 89 -0.89 -1.32 -3.78
CA ARG A 89 -1.91 -2.11 -3.08
C ARG A 89 -1.47 -2.52 -1.68
N LEU A 90 -0.22 -2.94 -1.48
CA LEU A 90 0.31 -3.25 -0.15
C LEU A 90 0.26 -2.02 0.78
N ASN A 91 0.58 -0.83 0.29
CA ASN A 91 0.47 0.41 1.09
C ASN A 91 -0.98 0.75 1.42
N GLU A 92 -1.91 0.50 0.50
CA GLU A 92 -3.33 0.71 0.73
C GLU A 92 -3.87 -0.23 1.81
N LEU A 93 -3.49 -1.50 1.77
CA LEU A 93 -3.82 -2.48 2.81
C LEU A 93 -3.29 -2.05 4.18
N GLU A 94 -2.09 -1.46 4.25
CA GLU A 94 -1.55 -0.88 5.49
C GLU A 94 -2.39 0.29 6.02
N ARG A 95 -2.92 1.14 5.13
CA ARG A 95 -3.86 2.21 5.50
C ARG A 95 -5.17 1.64 6.02
N ILE A 96 -5.74 0.65 5.32
CA ILE A 96 -6.98 -0.02 5.72
C ILE A 96 -6.79 -0.66 7.10
N ALA A 97 -5.67 -1.31 7.35
CA ALA A 97 -5.35 -1.91 8.64
C ALA A 97 -5.12 -0.89 9.76
N GLY A 98 -4.75 0.35 9.44
CA GLY A 98 -4.37 1.38 10.41
C GLY A 98 -3.08 1.07 11.17
N ARG A 99 -2.29 0.10 10.70
CA ARG A 99 -1.03 -0.35 11.30
C ARG A 99 -0.13 -0.97 10.23
N PRO A 100 1.21 -0.94 10.40
CA PRO A 100 2.11 -1.63 9.49
C PRO A 100 1.78 -3.12 9.44
N LEU A 101 1.52 -3.62 8.24
CA LEU A 101 1.20 -5.03 7.96
C LEU A 101 2.43 -5.85 7.61
N ARG A 102 3.47 -5.18 7.10
CA ARG A 102 4.79 -5.77 6.95
C ARG A 102 5.20 -6.28 8.32
N GLY A 103 5.35 -7.60 8.43
CA GLY A 103 5.92 -8.21 9.62
C GLY A 103 7.17 -7.42 10.01
N GLN A 104 7.31 -7.15 11.31
CA GLN A 104 8.61 -6.83 11.87
C GLN A 104 9.55 -7.97 11.50
N ALA A 105 10.16 -7.90 10.31
CA ALA A 105 11.29 -8.70 9.96
C ALA A 105 12.32 -8.36 11.03
N ALA A 106 12.54 -9.33 11.91
CA ALA A 106 13.56 -9.41 12.94
C ALA A 106 14.20 -8.07 13.37
N LYS A 107 14.03 -7.74 14.65
CA LYS A 107 15.09 -7.07 15.42
C LYS A 107 16.41 -7.80 15.15
N GLY A 108 17.20 -7.30 14.21
CA GLY A 108 18.47 -7.84 13.80
C GLY A 108 19.07 -6.92 12.75
N SER A 109 19.93 -6.01 13.20
CA SER A 109 20.53 -4.89 12.44
C SER A 109 19.54 -3.74 12.11
N GLY A 110 19.46 -2.64 12.86
CA GLY A 110 20.34 -2.15 13.88
C GLY A 110 19.59 -1.30 14.89
N ALA A 111 20.05 -1.43 16.13
CA ALA A 111 19.71 -0.54 17.21
C ALA A 111 19.83 0.92 16.78
N GLN A 112 18.92 1.74 17.30
CA GLN A 112 19.19 3.15 17.56
C GLN A 112 20.60 3.28 18.17
N LYS A 113 21.56 3.73 17.38
CA LYS A 113 22.73 4.43 17.90
C LYS A 113 22.48 5.91 17.70
N GLN A 114 21.90 6.52 18.73
CA GLN A 114 22.09 7.93 18.97
C GLN A 114 23.59 8.19 19.20
N LYS A 115 24.06 9.30 18.63
CA LYS A 115 25.34 10.01 18.87
C LYS A 115 26.63 9.34 18.36
N ARG A 116 27.23 9.95 17.33
CA ARG A 116 28.36 10.90 17.52
C ARG A 116 28.77 11.50 16.19
N ASP A 117 29.03 12.80 16.23
CA ASP A 117 29.63 13.61 15.19
C ASP A 117 30.94 12.99 14.68
N ALA A 118 31.09 12.89 13.35
CA ALA A 118 32.38 12.91 12.67
C ALA A 118 32.15 13.16 11.17
N ALA A 119 32.83 14.20 10.69
CA ALA A 119 32.83 14.68 9.33
C ALA A 119 33.27 13.63 8.29
N GLY A 120 32.77 13.77 7.06
CA GLY A 120 33.28 13.02 5.90
C GLY A 120 32.20 12.81 4.85
N GLY A 121 32.02 13.80 3.97
CA GLY A 121 30.87 13.91 3.08
C GLY A 121 30.70 12.80 2.04
N THR A 122 29.48 12.72 1.50
CA THR A 122 29.25 12.49 0.06
C THR A 122 27.91 13.12 -0.33
N ALA A 123 28.00 14.09 -1.25
CA ALA A 123 26.95 14.99 -1.70
C ALA A 123 25.91 14.31 -2.62
N ARG A 124 25.17 13.32 -2.11
CA ARG A 124 24.06 12.67 -2.84
C ARG A 124 22.69 12.73 -2.14
N HIS A 125 22.61 13.28 -0.93
CA HIS A 125 21.36 13.38 -0.15
C HIS A 125 20.68 14.77 -0.16
N SER A 126 21.20 15.76 -0.88
CA SER A 126 20.65 17.13 -0.93
C SER A 126 19.58 17.34 -1.99
N ALA A 127 19.58 16.57 -3.09
CA ALA A 127 18.59 16.73 -4.16
C ALA A 127 17.21 16.19 -3.76
N THR A 128 17.18 15.01 -3.12
CA THR A 128 15.95 14.35 -2.67
C THR A 128 15.26 15.12 -1.53
N THR A 129 16.03 15.77 -0.66
CA THR A 129 15.49 16.60 0.43
C THR A 129 14.91 17.92 -0.06
N ALA A 130 15.49 18.51 -1.11
CA ALA A 130 14.96 19.73 -1.73
C ALA A 130 13.65 19.48 -2.49
N GLU A 131 13.54 18.36 -3.21
CA GLU A 131 12.30 17.97 -3.91
C GLU A 131 11.17 17.65 -2.94
N VAL A 132 11.46 16.91 -1.86
CA VAL A 132 10.45 16.63 -0.82
C VAL A 132 9.95 17.92 -0.20
N LYS A 133 10.84 18.86 0.16
CA LYS A 133 10.45 20.15 0.72
C LYS A 133 9.60 20.98 -0.25
N LYS A 134 9.94 20.99 -1.55
CA LYS A 134 9.11 21.66 -2.58
C LYS A 134 7.71 21.06 -2.67
N LEU A 135 7.61 19.73 -2.64
CA LEU A 135 6.31 19.04 -2.67
C LEU A 135 5.49 19.32 -1.39
N GLU A 136 6.13 19.39 -0.23
CA GLU A 136 5.46 19.74 1.03
C GLU A 136 4.94 21.19 1.03
N ASP A 137 5.74 22.13 0.51
CA ASP A 137 5.35 23.54 0.37
C ASP A 137 4.20 23.70 -0.64
N GLU A 138 4.23 22.96 -1.75
CA GLU A 138 3.15 22.97 -2.75
C GLU A 138 1.85 22.39 -2.18
N ILE A 139 1.93 21.28 -1.42
CA ILE A 139 0.76 20.71 -0.74
C ILE A 139 0.16 21.72 0.25
N ARG A 140 0.99 22.46 0.99
CA ARG A 140 0.52 23.49 1.92
C ARG A 140 -0.21 24.60 1.17
N ARG A 141 0.37 25.11 0.09
CA ARG A 141 -0.23 26.14 -0.76
C ARG A 141 -1.58 25.69 -1.33
N LEU A 142 -1.66 24.46 -1.84
CA LEU A 142 -2.90 23.91 -2.38
C LEU A 142 -3.99 23.76 -1.31
N LYS A 143 -3.63 23.38 -0.08
CA LYS A 143 -4.57 23.31 1.05
C LYS A 143 -5.11 24.69 1.45
N GLU A 144 -4.26 25.70 1.48
CA GLU A 144 -4.68 27.09 1.74
C GLU A 144 -5.62 27.60 0.65
N LEU A 145 -5.28 27.35 -0.63
CA LEU A 145 -6.13 27.72 -1.76
C LEU A 145 -7.50 27.04 -1.70
N LEU A 146 -7.51 25.74 -1.39
CA LEU A 146 -8.75 24.97 -1.22
C LEU A 146 -9.61 25.54 -0.10
N THR A 147 -9.01 25.83 1.05
CA THR A 147 -9.74 26.40 2.20
C THR A 147 -10.34 27.76 1.85
N LYS A 148 -9.59 28.61 1.14
CA LYS A 148 -10.08 29.90 0.68
C LYS A 148 -11.23 29.76 -0.32
N SER A 149 -11.09 28.86 -1.31
CA SER A 149 -12.14 28.59 -2.28
C SER A 149 -13.42 28.05 -1.63
N GLN A 150 -13.30 27.18 -0.62
CA GLN A 150 -14.44 26.70 0.16
C GLN A 150 -15.14 27.83 0.90
N GLN A 151 -14.39 28.75 1.48
CA GLN A 151 -14.94 29.93 2.16
C GLN A 151 -15.67 30.86 1.17
N ASP A 152 -15.08 31.11 0.00
CA ASP A 152 -15.69 31.94 -1.05
C ASP A 152 -17.01 31.33 -1.54
N ILE A 153 -17.05 30.00 -1.73
CA ILE A 153 -18.28 29.28 -2.09
C ILE A 153 -19.34 29.43 -1.00
N LEU A 154 -18.98 29.27 0.28
CA LEU A 154 -19.91 29.44 1.39
C LEU A 154 -20.49 30.85 1.44
N ASP A 155 -19.65 31.87 1.25
CA ASP A 155 -20.10 33.26 1.28
C ASP A 155 -20.99 33.60 0.08
N LEU A 156 -20.66 33.11 -1.12
CA LEU A 156 -21.54 33.23 -2.30
C LEU A 156 -22.88 32.54 -2.06
N THR A 157 -22.87 31.34 -1.47
CA THR A 157 -24.09 30.58 -1.17
C THR A 157 -24.96 31.33 -0.16
N LYS A 158 -24.37 31.94 0.87
CA LYS A 158 -25.11 32.78 1.84
C LYS A 158 -25.74 33.99 1.16
N ARG A 159 -24.98 34.70 0.30
CA ARG A 159 -25.50 35.87 -0.44
C ARG A 159 -26.65 35.48 -1.37
N LEU A 160 -26.53 34.35 -2.06
CA LEU A 160 -27.55 33.86 -2.98
C LEU A 160 -28.80 33.42 -2.22
N SER A 161 -28.64 32.73 -1.08
CA SER A 161 -29.75 32.39 -0.19
C SER A 161 -30.47 33.63 0.35
N ALA A 162 -29.72 34.67 0.74
CA ALA A 162 -30.31 35.92 1.21
C ALA A 162 -31.08 36.65 0.10
N ALA A 163 -30.53 36.70 -1.11
CA ALA A 163 -31.19 37.29 -2.27
C ALA A 163 -32.49 36.55 -2.64
N LEU A 164 -32.49 35.21 -2.61
CA LEU A 164 -33.68 34.40 -2.85
C LEU A 164 -34.77 34.62 -1.77
N GLN A 165 -34.38 34.70 -0.50
CA GLN A 165 -35.32 35.02 0.58
C GLN A 165 -35.94 36.40 0.41
N PHE A 166 -35.15 37.39 -0.03
CA PHE A 166 -35.65 38.74 -0.29
C PHE A 166 -36.62 38.76 -1.47
N SER A 167 -36.32 38.02 -2.54
CA SER A 167 -37.19 37.88 -3.71
C SER A 167 -38.50 37.14 -3.41
N SER A 168 -38.53 36.26 -2.40
CA SER A 168 -39.75 35.52 -2.01
C SER A 168 -40.72 36.33 -1.12
N ARG A 169 -40.32 37.54 -0.69
CA ARG A 169 -41.10 38.41 0.20
C ARG A 169 -41.70 39.64 -0.51
N GLN A 170 -41.45 39.82 -1.80
CA GLN A 170 -42.11 40.80 -2.67
C GLN A 170 -43.20 40.11 -3.49
#